data_AF-A0A453QRM7-F1
#
_entry.id   AF-A0A453QRM7-F1
#
_cell.length_a   1.000
_cell.length_b   1.000
_cell.length_c   1.000
_cell.angle_alpha   90.00
_cell.angle_beta   90.00
_cell.angle_gamma   90.00
#
_symmetry.space_group_name_H-M   'P 1'
#
loop_
_entity.id
_entity.type
_entity.pdbx_description
1 polymer ?
#
loop_
_entity_poly.entity_id
_entity_poly.type
_entity_poly.pdbx_seq_one_letter_code
_entity_poly.pdbx_strand_id
1 'polypeptide(L)'
;MAKRKSMSSKMASRKKPAPKLDTTFCCPFCNHPGGVSCTIDLKLFVATAVCYVCQEAYHTTAHYLTEPVDVYHDWIDACEKANQEVEAGDC
;
A
#
# COMPACT_ATOMS: atom_id res chain seq x y z
N MET A 1 47.91 15.25 -19.93
CA MET A 1 47.14 14.14 -19.31
C MET A 1 45.75 14.65 -18.96
N ALA A 2 44.72 13.99 -19.47
CA ALA A 2 43.32 14.38 -19.35
C ALA A 2 42.76 14.13 -17.94
N LYS A 3 41.91 15.03 -17.44
CA LYS A 3 41.02 14.72 -16.31
C LYS A 3 39.64 15.35 -16.57
N ARG A 4 38.84 14.69 -17.41
CA ARG A 4 37.40 14.95 -17.53
C ARG A 4 36.76 14.63 -16.17
N LYS A 5 36.20 15.63 -15.48
CA LYS A 5 35.37 15.39 -14.30
C LYS A 5 33.93 15.12 -14.76
N SER A 6 33.46 13.97 -14.32
CA SER A 6 32.28 13.23 -14.73
C SER A 6 30.97 13.99 -14.55
N MET A 7 30.10 13.89 -15.56
CA MET A 7 28.67 14.05 -15.42
C MET A 7 28.14 12.93 -14.51
N SER A 8 28.00 13.18 -13.22
CA SER A 8 27.35 12.22 -12.32
C SER A 8 25.89 12.63 -12.14
N SER A 9 25.05 11.94 -12.92
CA SER A 9 23.73 11.43 -12.53
C SER A 9 22.82 12.39 -11.77
N LYS A 10 21.79 12.89 -12.48
CA LYS A 10 20.52 13.36 -11.93
C LYS A 10 20.10 12.42 -10.79
N MET A 11 20.35 12.84 -9.55
CA MET A 11 19.81 12.18 -8.37
C MET A 11 18.30 12.35 -8.48
N ALA A 12 17.61 11.30 -8.91
CA ALA A 12 16.17 11.26 -9.00
C ALA A 12 15.64 11.70 -7.63
N SER A 13 15.04 12.89 -7.60
CA SER A 13 14.40 13.46 -6.43
C SER A 13 13.43 12.41 -5.91
N ARG A 14 13.84 11.70 -4.83
CA ARG A 14 12.98 10.77 -4.11
C ARG A 14 11.82 11.62 -3.66
N LYS A 15 10.68 11.47 -4.35
CA LYS A 15 9.43 12.13 -4.03
C LYS A 15 9.22 11.89 -2.53
N LYS A 16 9.14 12.99 -1.78
CA LYS A 16 8.89 12.95 -0.34
C LYS A 16 7.69 12.03 -0.13
N PRO A 17 7.79 11.01 0.75
CA PRO A 17 6.64 10.15 1.03
C PRO A 17 5.49 11.06 1.41
N ALA A 18 4.34 10.83 0.78
CA ALA A 18 3.12 11.58 1.05
C ALA A 18 2.85 11.57 2.57
N PRO A 19 2.31 12.66 3.12
CA PRO A 19 2.02 12.75 4.54
C PRO A 19 1.18 11.54 4.97
N LYS A 20 1.71 10.77 5.91
CA LYS A 20 0.96 9.69 6.57
C LYS A 20 -0.15 10.38 7.35
N LEU A 21 -1.36 10.39 6.80
CA LEU A 21 -2.55 10.69 7.57
C LEU A 21 -2.66 9.56 8.61
N ASP A 22 -2.61 9.92 9.89
CA ASP A 22 -2.79 9.00 11.02
C ASP A 22 -4.19 8.36 10.93
N THR A 23 -4.26 7.27 10.17
CA THR A 23 -5.44 6.46 10.01
C THR A 23 -5.13 5.15 10.72
N THR A 24 -5.54 5.09 11.99
CA THR A 24 -5.32 3.95 12.88
C THR A 24 -6.23 2.80 12.45
N PHE A 25 -5.83 2.01 11.45
CA PHE A 25 -6.60 0.84 10.99
C PHE A 25 -6.17 -0.43 11.73
N CYS A 26 -7.10 -1.39 11.84
CA CYS A 26 -6.84 -2.70 12.44
C CYS A 26 -6.40 -3.69 11.36
N CYS A 27 -5.39 -4.52 11.57
CA CYS A 27 -5.06 -5.53 10.56
C CYS A 27 -6.05 -6.70 10.59
N PRO A 28 -6.62 -7.13 9.45
CA PRO A 28 -7.56 -8.27 9.41
C PRO A 28 -6.91 -9.62 9.75
N PHE A 29 -5.58 -9.73 9.70
CA PHE A 29 -4.86 -10.97 9.98
C PHE A 29 -4.42 -11.09 11.44
N CYS A 30 -3.76 -10.04 11.97
CA CYS A 30 -3.20 -10.08 13.33
C CYS A 30 -4.02 -9.30 14.36
N ASN A 31 -5.13 -8.69 13.95
CA ASN A 31 -6.07 -7.95 14.79
C ASN A 31 -5.42 -6.87 15.68
N HIS A 32 -4.28 -6.32 15.24
CA HIS A 32 -3.57 -5.27 15.95
C HIS A 32 -4.08 -3.89 15.50
N PRO A 33 -4.57 -3.05 16.43
CA PRO A 33 -5.03 -1.71 16.13
C PRO A 33 -3.85 -0.79 15.83
N GLY A 34 -3.96 0.03 14.78
CA GLY A 34 -2.93 1.00 14.38
C GLY A 34 -1.70 0.39 13.75
N GLY A 35 -1.74 -0.89 13.39
CA GLY A 35 -0.62 -1.60 12.78
C GLY A 35 -0.50 -1.42 11.26
N VAL A 36 -1.48 -0.79 10.60
CA VAL A 36 -1.57 -0.71 9.15
C VAL A 36 -1.20 0.67 8.64
N SER A 37 -0.34 0.73 7.61
CA SER A 37 0.02 1.95 6.90
C SER A 37 -0.42 1.87 5.45
N CYS A 38 -1.16 2.87 5.00
CA CYS A 38 -1.59 3.01 3.62
C CYS A 38 -0.70 4.03 2.88
N THR A 39 -0.30 3.70 1.66
CA THR A 39 0.47 4.56 0.75
C THR A 39 -0.24 4.61 -0.59
N ILE A 40 -0.50 5.80 -1.11
CA ILE A 40 -1.21 6.00 -2.38
C ILE A 40 -0.28 6.68 -3.39
N ASP A 41 0.05 5.97 -4.45
CA ASP A 41 0.85 6.45 -5.58
C ASP A 41 -0.04 6.80 -6.78
N LEU A 42 -0.59 8.01 -6.78
CA LEU A 42 -1.42 8.54 -7.88
C LEU A 42 -0.70 8.61 -9.23
N LYS A 43 0.64 8.50 -9.25
CA LYS A 43 1.42 8.48 -10.50
C LYS A 43 1.38 7.14 -11.22
N LEU A 44 1.21 6.07 -10.44
CA LEU A 44 1.07 4.72 -10.93
C LEU A 44 -0.39 4.25 -10.83
N PHE A 45 -1.27 5.05 -10.21
CA PHE A 45 -2.64 4.67 -9.88
C PHE A 45 -2.67 3.39 -9.03
N VAL A 46 -1.75 3.28 -8.07
CA VAL A 46 -1.63 2.13 -7.17
C VAL A 46 -1.71 2.63 -5.73
N ALA A 47 -2.52 1.97 -4.91
CA ALA A 47 -2.49 2.07 -3.46
C ALA A 47 -1.94 0.80 -2.86
N THR A 48 -1.27 0.94 -1.72
CA THR A 48 -0.66 -0.17 -1.00
C THR A 48 -0.92 -0.01 0.50
N ALA A 49 -1.51 -1.02 1.12
CA ALA A 49 -1.69 -1.13 2.56
C ALA A 49 -0.73 -2.20 3.10
N VAL A 50 0.03 -1.87 4.15
CA VAL A 50 0.99 -2.79 4.76
C VAL A 50 0.79 -2.81 6.27
N CYS A 51 0.70 -3.99 6.86
CA CYS A 51 0.74 -4.13 8.31
C CYS A 51 2.20 -4.26 8.80
N TYR A 52 2.62 -3.42 9.74
CA TYR A 52 3.96 -3.49 10.33
C TYR A 52 4.14 -4.65 11.32
N VAL A 53 3.05 -5.26 11.79
CA VAL A 53 3.10 -6.35 12.77
C VAL A 53 3.25 -7.70 12.07
N CYS A 54 2.31 -8.07 11.20
CA CYS A 54 2.36 -9.33 10.46
C CYS A 54 3.08 -9.22 9.10
N GLN A 55 3.46 -8.02 8.66
CA GLN A 55 4.13 -7.76 7.37
C GLN A 55 3.31 -8.11 6.13
N GLU A 56 2.00 -8.34 6.29
CA GLU A 56 1.10 -8.55 5.17
C GLU A 56 0.91 -7.27 4.36
N ALA A 57 0.89 -7.40 3.04
CA ALA A 57 0.78 -6.28 2.12
C ALA A 57 -0.35 -6.51 1.10
N TYR A 58 -1.19 -5.50 0.93
CA TYR A 58 -2.27 -5.48 -0.03
C TYR A 58 -2.06 -4.34 -1.03
N HIS A 59 -2.34 -4.62 -2.29
CA HIS A 59 -2.20 -3.67 -3.39
C HIS A 59 -3.52 -3.57 -4.13
N THR A 60 -4.00 -2.35 -4.36
CA THR A 60 -5.21 -2.08 -5.14
C THR A 60 -4.96 -0.92 -6.11
N THR A 61 -5.84 -0.77 -7.09
CA THR A 61 -5.83 0.37 -8.00
C THR A 61 -6.37 1.61 -7.30
N ALA A 62 -5.62 2.71 -7.35
CA ALA A 62 -6.03 3.99 -6.77
C ALA A 62 -6.43 4.98 -7.85
N HIS A 63 -7.36 5.86 -7.52
CA HIS A 63 -7.82 6.97 -8.33
C HIS A 63 -7.68 8.30 -7.57
N TYR A 64 -7.97 9.41 -8.23
CA TYR A 64 -7.84 10.76 -7.64
C TYR A 64 -8.72 11.01 -6.41
N LEU A 65 -9.79 10.22 -6.25
CA LEU A 65 -10.71 10.30 -5.12
C LEU A 65 -10.47 9.18 -4.10
N THR A 66 -9.46 8.32 -4.31
CA THR A 66 -9.19 7.20 -3.40
C THR A 66 -8.55 7.72 -2.12
N GLU A 67 -9.21 7.46 -1.02
CA GLU A 67 -8.76 7.75 0.33
C GLU A 67 -8.12 6.50 0.97
N PRO A 68 -7.25 6.66 1.97
CA PRO A 68 -6.66 5.53 2.71
C PRO A 68 -7.70 4.57 3.30
N VAL A 69 -8.89 5.09 3.63
CA VAL A 69 -10.03 4.35 4.16
C VAL A 69 -10.60 3.41 3.09
N ASP A 70 -10.76 3.89 1.85
CA ASP A 70 -11.26 3.06 0.73
C ASP A 70 -10.34 1.85 0.50
N VAL A 71 -9.02 2.07 0.51
CA VAL A 71 -8.01 1.01 0.34
C VAL A 71 -8.10 -0.05 1.44
N TYR A 72 -8.41 0.38 2.67
CA TYR A 72 -8.57 -0.52 3.79
C TYR A 72 -9.87 -1.34 3.69
N HIS A 73 -10.98 -0.74 3.25
CA HIS A 73 -12.23 -1.45 2.98
C HIS A 73 -12.06 -2.48 1.86
N ASP A 74 -11.45 -2.08 0.74
CA ASP A 74 -11.11 -2.99 -0.36
C ASP A 74 -10.28 -4.19 0.12
N TRP A 75 -9.34 -3.97 1.05
CA TRP A 75 -8.54 -5.03 1.63
C TRP A 75 -9.39 -6.01 2.45
N ILE A 76 -10.31 -5.52 3.28
CA ILE A 76 -11.24 -6.38 4.04
C ILE A 76 -12.11 -7.19 3.08
N ASP A 77 -12.75 -6.53 2.12
CA ASP A 77 -13.65 -7.19 1.16
C ASP A 77 -12.91 -8.25 0.33
N ALA A 78 -11.65 -7.98 -0.06
CA ALA A 78 -10.81 -8.96 -0.75
C ALA A 78 -10.47 -10.17 0.13
N CYS A 79 -10.20 -9.95 1.42
CA CYS A 79 -10.00 -11.03 2.38
C CYS A 79 -11.27 -11.87 2.58
N GLU A 80 -12.42 -11.23 2.73
CA GLU A 80 -13.71 -11.92 2.88
C GLU A 80 -14.06 -12.73 1.63
N LYS A 81 -13.90 -12.14 0.44
CA LYS A 81 -14.11 -12.82 -0.84
C LYS A 81 -13.21 -14.03 -1.00
N ALA A 82 -11.92 -13.89 -0.69
CA ALA A 82 -10.97 -15.01 -0.73
C ALA A 82 -11.39 -16.14 0.22
N ASN A 83 -11.91 -15.82 1.41
CA ASN A 83 -12.41 -16.82 2.35
C ASN A 83 -13.71 -17.47 1.86
N GLN A 84 -14.60 -16.72 1.20
CA GLN A 84 -15.88 -17.21 0.71
C GLN A 84 -15.73 -18.12 -0.53
N GLU A 85 -14.74 -17.85 -1.38
CA GLU A 85 -14.40 -18.72 -2.52
C GLU A 85 -13.88 -20.10 -2.07
N VAL A 86 -13.33 -20.22 -0.86
CA VAL A 86 -12.90 -21.51 -0.29
C VAL A 86 -14.09 -22.35 0.16
N GLU A 87 -15.15 -21.72 0.68
CA GLU A 87 -16.37 -22.41 1.15
C GLU A 87 -17.31 -22.82 0.01
N ALA A 88 -17.29 -22.11 -1.12
CA ALA A 88 -18.16 -22.38 -2.27
C ALA A 88 -17.60 -23.41 -3.28
N GLY A 89 -16.38 -23.91 -3.06
CA GLY A 89 -15.66 -24.81 -3.97
C GLY A 89 -15.74 -26.31 -3.65
N ASP A 90 -16.45 -26.70 -2.59
CA ASP A 90 -16.73 -28.10 -2.25
C ASP A 90 -18.18 -28.46 -2.62
N CYS A 91 -18.45 -28.60 -3.92
CA CYS A 91 -19.63 -29.33 -4.41
C CYS A 91 -19.36 -30.01 -5.76
#